data_AF-A0A1B6C3B3-F1
#
_entry.id   AF-A0A1B6C3B3-F1
#
_cell.length_a   1.000
_cell.length_b   1.000
_cell.length_c   1.000
_cell.angle_alpha   90.00
_cell.angle_beta   90.00
_cell.angle_gamma   90.00
#
_symmetry.space_group_name_H-M   'P 1'
#
loop_
_entity.id
_entity.type
_entity.pdbx_description
1 polymer ?
#
loop_
_entity_poly.entity_id
_entity_poly.type
_entity_poly.pdbx_seq_one_letter_code
_entity_poly.pdbx_strand_id
1 'polypeptide(L)'
;PLPLTLETLYRVADGVKGTRGKTQEDKNDRDLHVTYKPRPPLLEEPCEKTFCAYGASCTTGSDGKASCKCPSECPVGIAWVCGTDGKSYNNLCTLRMHSCKNKENIRVLHPGECDSTDPCKDKVCPVGARCVPSPDGRGANCVCPKYCPQYGDHSASRPVCGTDNKDYRDQCEMRKTACEKEVEISVKFHGACDPCENVQCVEPEVCQLDEERKPVCRCGETCSLEFTPVCGSDGKTYSNECSLRQESCRARKNLRITYRGKCNSGVNPCNSVICSHGQECVISKFGIAQCECPGECQTVVRPVCGSNGETYDSECHVHRASCLGKTEIKIAYTGECGANGPCSHHTCQLGAVCIERRGLPICVCPECSNELNPVCGSDGISYGNECKLRLWVCQHMRDVTMLYNGYCNGCENKKCEFFSVCESDSQGETQCVCPRSCPDIGTTVCGTDGQTYKNDCELRKNACERKLPIQVAYKGNCDLCQGVKCKQGARCEAGVCVCPTECSLSMDTPEEPVCASNMATYPSECEMQKQACLADPPLTLTVLFYGECKEHFGPGQLSKLTE
;
A
#
# COMPACT_ATOMS: atom_id res chain seq x y z
N PRO A 1 -42.97 10.91 42.42
CA PRO A 1 -43.48 11.95 41.49
C PRO A 1 -42.77 11.83 40.14
N LEU A 2 -43.57 11.77 39.09
CA LEU A 2 -43.23 11.54 37.67
C LEU A 2 -42.58 12.81 37.02
N PRO A 3 -42.10 12.79 35.76
CA PRO A 3 -40.71 13.02 35.33
C PRO A 3 -40.60 14.28 34.41
N LEU A 4 -39.68 14.26 33.41
CA LEU A 4 -39.57 15.10 32.16
C LEU A 4 -38.21 15.85 32.08
N THR A 5 -37.50 16.06 30.95
CA THR A 5 -37.41 15.54 29.56
C THR A 5 -36.15 16.16 28.92
N LEU A 6 -35.70 15.61 27.78
CA LEU A 6 -34.75 16.21 26.83
C LEU A 6 -35.35 17.47 26.14
N GLU A 7 -34.60 18.58 26.10
CA GLU A 7 -34.57 19.68 25.10
C GLU A 7 -33.84 20.87 25.77
N THR A 8 -32.67 21.38 25.37
CA THR A 8 -32.34 22.20 24.18
C THR A 8 -30.85 22.59 24.36
N LEU A 9 -29.90 22.25 23.48
CA LEU A 9 -29.49 22.91 22.22
C LEU A 9 -28.93 24.36 22.35
N TYR A 10 -27.68 24.49 21.86
CA TYR A 10 -27.07 25.60 21.11
C TYR A 10 -26.31 26.78 21.76
N ARG A 11 -25.06 26.90 21.26
CA ARG A 11 -24.40 28.08 20.64
C ARG A 11 -23.48 29.02 21.45
N VAL A 12 -22.18 28.88 21.11
CA VAL A 12 -21.31 29.86 20.37
C VAL A 12 -20.87 31.16 21.04
N ALA A 13 -19.54 31.36 20.92
CA ALA A 13 -18.76 32.60 20.95
C ALA A 13 -18.67 33.32 22.31
N ASP A 14 -17.57 33.94 22.70
CA ASP A 14 -16.61 34.70 21.91
C ASP A 14 -15.30 34.87 22.70
N GLY A 15 -14.21 35.15 21.98
CA GLY A 15 -13.44 36.32 22.40
C GLY A 15 -11.93 36.22 22.60
N VAL A 16 -11.22 36.57 21.52
CA VAL A 16 -10.26 37.70 21.49
C VAL A 16 -8.76 37.44 21.74
N LYS A 17 -8.07 37.32 20.59
CA LYS A 17 -6.92 38.13 20.07
C LYS A 17 -5.55 38.10 20.75
N GLY A 18 -4.56 37.81 19.88
CA GLY A 18 -3.40 38.67 19.59
C GLY A 18 -2.14 38.45 20.45
N THR A 19 -0.90 38.54 19.99
CA THR A 19 -0.24 38.72 18.68
C THR A 19 1.28 38.71 18.94
N ARG A 20 2.05 38.19 17.97
CA ARG A 20 3.44 38.56 17.58
C ARG A 20 4.67 38.29 18.49
N GLY A 21 5.72 37.78 17.83
CA GLY A 21 7.14 38.09 18.10
C GLY A 21 8.00 36.87 18.46
N LYS A 22 8.66 36.20 17.49
CA LYS A 22 10.07 36.34 17.07
C LYS A 22 11.13 35.68 17.99
N THR A 23 11.82 34.69 17.41
CA THR A 23 13.25 34.30 17.52
C THR A 23 13.92 34.19 18.89
N GLN A 24 14.48 33.02 19.23
CA GLN A 24 15.90 32.64 19.02
C GLN A 24 16.22 31.40 19.88
N GLU A 25 17.07 30.52 19.35
CA GLU A 25 17.69 29.39 20.05
C GLU A 25 18.47 29.86 21.29
N ASP A 26 18.35 29.13 22.41
CA ASP A 26 19.54 28.78 23.20
C ASP A 26 19.30 27.61 24.16
N LYS A 27 20.38 26.84 24.34
CA LYS A 27 20.51 25.56 25.04
C LYS A 27 20.39 25.71 26.57
N ASN A 28 19.66 24.81 27.24
CA ASN A 28 20.20 23.90 28.28
C ASN A 28 19.09 23.19 29.07
N ASP A 29 19.17 21.86 29.02
CA ASP A 29 19.04 20.87 30.10
C ASP A 29 18.56 21.37 31.49
N ARG A 30 17.38 20.89 31.93
CA ARG A 30 17.07 20.53 33.34
C ARG A 30 15.65 19.97 33.51
N ASP A 31 15.60 18.82 34.16
CA ASP A 31 14.43 18.08 34.65
C ASP A 31 13.29 18.97 35.19
N LEU A 32 12.08 18.82 34.64
CA LEU A 32 10.85 19.31 35.27
C LEU A 32 10.03 18.16 35.83
N HIS A 33 10.24 17.89 37.13
CA HIS A 33 9.36 17.09 37.97
C HIS A 33 7.93 17.66 37.95
N VAL A 34 6.98 16.90 37.39
CA VAL A 34 5.55 17.15 37.59
C VAL A 34 5.18 16.71 39.00
N THR A 35 5.09 17.66 39.93
CA THR A 35 4.57 17.42 41.28
C THR A 35 3.07 17.12 41.23
N TYR A 36 2.73 15.84 41.43
CA TYR A 36 1.36 15.38 41.66
C TYR A 36 0.87 15.92 43.01
N LYS A 37 -0.17 16.76 43.01
CA LYS A 37 -0.91 17.09 44.24
C LYS A 37 -1.95 16.00 44.47
N PRO A 38 -1.84 15.18 45.53
CA PRO A 38 -2.87 14.17 45.80
C PRO A 38 -4.21 14.86 46.10
N ARG A 39 -5.26 14.33 45.46
CA ARG A 39 -6.67 14.62 45.76
C ARG A 39 -6.91 14.34 47.27
N PRO A 40 -7.70 15.15 48.00
CA PRO A 40 -8.02 14.86 49.40
C PRO A 40 -8.64 13.47 49.52
N PRO A 41 -8.30 12.66 50.53
CA PRO A 41 -8.90 11.36 50.71
C PRO A 41 -10.41 11.53 50.93
N LEU A 42 -11.19 10.86 50.08
CA LEU A 42 -12.61 10.64 50.34
C LEU A 42 -12.72 9.93 51.69
N LEU A 43 -13.68 10.32 52.54
CA LEU A 43 -13.98 9.62 53.79
C LEU A 43 -14.25 8.15 53.46
N GLU A 44 -13.28 7.28 53.76
CA GLU A 44 -13.36 5.84 53.51
C GLU A 44 -14.52 5.26 54.32
N GLU A 45 -15.49 4.63 53.64
CA GLU A 45 -16.58 3.97 54.35
C GLU A 45 -16.03 2.73 55.08
N PRO A 46 -16.34 2.51 56.37
CA PRO A 46 -15.72 1.45 57.18
C PRO A 46 -15.83 0.04 56.57
N CYS A 47 -16.88 -0.24 55.80
CA CYS A 47 -17.12 -1.54 55.18
C CYS A 47 -16.44 -1.73 53.81
N GLU A 48 -15.83 -0.69 53.24
CA GLU A 48 -15.24 -0.72 51.90
C GLU A 48 -13.97 -1.58 51.81
N LYS A 49 -13.27 -1.76 52.94
CA LYS A 49 -12.08 -2.65 53.07
C LYS A 49 -12.26 -3.78 54.09
N THR A 50 -13.46 -3.95 54.64
CA THR A 50 -13.71 -4.97 55.69
C THR A 50 -14.18 -6.28 55.06
N PHE A 51 -13.34 -7.31 55.12
CA PHE A 51 -13.67 -8.65 54.64
C PHE A 51 -14.44 -9.45 55.71
N CYS A 52 -15.70 -9.79 55.41
CA CYS A 52 -16.52 -10.63 56.26
C CYS A 52 -16.50 -12.09 55.76
N ALA A 53 -15.94 -12.98 56.58
CA ALA A 53 -15.87 -14.41 56.27
C ALA A 53 -17.23 -15.12 56.38
N TYR A 54 -17.32 -16.32 55.80
CA TYR A 54 -18.46 -17.25 55.95
C TYR A 54 -19.82 -16.68 55.50
N GLY A 55 -19.86 -15.71 54.59
CA GLY A 55 -21.11 -15.14 54.10
C GLY A 55 -21.79 -14.11 55.02
N ALA A 56 -21.07 -13.63 56.05
CA ALA A 56 -21.47 -12.45 56.83
C ALA A 56 -21.48 -11.18 55.95
N SER A 57 -22.42 -10.28 56.22
CA SER A 57 -22.46 -8.95 55.61
C SER A 57 -21.85 -7.92 56.57
N CYS A 58 -21.07 -6.99 56.04
CA CYS A 58 -20.54 -5.88 56.82
C CYS A 58 -21.64 -4.86 57.11
N THR A 59 -21.74 -4.43 58.37
CA THR A 59 -22.64 -3.38 58.85
C THR A 59 -21.87 -2.41 59.73
N THR A 60 -22.07 -1.11 59.54
CA THR A 60 -21.43 -0.08 60.35
C THR A 60 -22.18 0.06 61.69
N GLY A 61 -21.47 -0.12 62.80
CA GLY A 61 -22.01 0.10 64.14
C GLY A 61 -22.24 1.57 64.44
N SER A 62 -22.98 1.86 65.52
CA SER A 62 -23.22 3.22 66.01
C SER A 62 -21.95 3.95 66.47
N ASP A 63 -20.85 3.21 66.64
CA ASP A 63 -19.51 3.66 66.95
C ASP A 63 -18.66 3.98 65.70
N GLY A 64 -19.25 3.89 64.50
CA GLY A 64 -18.56 4.14 63.24
C GLY A 64 -17.62 3.02 62.81
N LYS A 65 -17.62 1.87 63.49
CA LYS A 65 -16.77 0.71 63.15
C LYS A 65 -17.51 -0.30 62.28
N ALA A 66 -16.79 -0.91 61.35
CA ALA A 66 -17.30 -2.03 60.57
C ALA A 66 -17.45 -3.29 61.44
N SER A 67 -18.62 -3.92 61.38
CA SER A 67 -18.92 -5.17 62.08
C SER A 67 -19.57 -6.18 61.13
N CYS A 68 -19.04 -7.41 61.11
CA CYS A 68 -19.57 -8.50 60.30
C CYS A 68 -20.72 -9.19 61.04
N LYS A 69 -21.91 -9.20 60.44
CA LYS A 69 -23.09 -9.86 61.00
C LYS A 69 -23.65 -10.88 60.01
N CYS A 70 -24.06 -12.03 60.55
CA CYS A 70 -24.76 -13.03 59.76
C CYS A 70 -26.15 -12.54 59.36
N PRO A 71 -26.67 -12.90 58.18
CA PRO A 71 -28.07 -12.69 57.84
C PRO A 71 -28.97 -13.34 58.90
N SER A 72 -29.89 -12.57 59.48
CA SER A 72 -30.87 -13.05 60.46
C SER A 72 -32.23 -13.36 59.83
N GLU A 73 -32.56 -12.69 58.73
CA GLU A 73 -33.78 -12.87 57.97
C GLU A 73 -33.44 -13.04 56.48
N CYS A 74 -34.15 -13.94 55.81
CA CYS A 74 -33.99 -14.19 54.38
C CYS A 74 -35.34 -14.14 53.66
N PRO A 75 -35.38 -13.64 52.41
CA PRO A 75 -36.59 -13.69 51.60
C PRO A 75 -37.11 -15.12 51.43
N VAL A 76 -38.44 -15.29 51.42
CA VAL A 76 -39.11 -16.60 51.24
C VAL A 76 -39.11 -17.06 49.76
N GLY A 77 -38.61 -16.22 48.84
CA GLY A 77 -38.50 -16.56 47.43
C GLY A 77 -37.58 -17.76 47.18
N ILE A 78 -38.06 -18.72 46.37
CA ILE A 78 -37.31 -19.92 46.00
C ILE A 78 -36.49 -19.61 44.73
N ALA A 79 -35.18 -19.64 44.88
CA ALA A 79 -34.17 -19.50 43.83
C ALA A 79 -33.00 -20.43 44.17
N TRP A 80 -33.20 -21.74 43.96
CA TRP A 80 -32.31 -22.81 44.42
C TRP A 80 -30.84 -22.55 44.09
N VAL A 81 -29.97 -22.84 45.05
CA VAL A 81 -28.51 -22.84 44.86
C VAL A 81 -27.90 -24.09 45.49
N CYS A 82 -26.99 -24.74 44.79
CA CYS A 82 -26.22 -25.85 45.30
C CYS A 82 -24.97 -25.32 46.01
N GLY A 83 -24.75 -25.73 47.26
CA GLY A 83 -23.53 -25.39 48.00
C GLY A 83 -22.38 -26.34 47.68
N THR A 84 -21.15 -25.90 47.91
CA THR A 84 -19.93 -26.75 47.83
C THR A 84 -19.93 -27.90 48.84
N ASP A 85 -20.85 -27.88 49.80
CA ASP A 85 -21.14 -28.95 50.76
C ASP A 85 -22.09 -30.03 50.20
N GLY A 86 -22.51 -29.90 48.93
CA GLY A 86 -23.41 -30.83 48.27
C GLY A 86 -24.86 -30.71 48.71
N LYS A 87 -25.24 -29.62 49.41
CA LYS A 87 -26.62 -29.38 49.86
C LYS A 87 -27.30 -28.28 49.04
N SER A 88 -28.59 -28.47 48.76
CA SER A 88 -29.44 -27.48 48.10
C SER A 88 -29.98 -26.47 49.11
N TYR A 89 -29.91 -25.18 48.78
CA TYR A 89 -30.44 -24.08 49.60
C TYR A 89 -31.53 -23.33 48.83
N ASN A 90 -32.62 -22.96 49.51
CA ASN A 90 -33.77 -22.28 48.91
C ASN A 90 -33.39 -21.00 48.14
N ASN A 91 -32.37 -20.26 48.60
CA ASN A 91 -31.78 -19.13 47.88
C ASN A 91 -30.38 -18.78 48.40
N LEU A 92 -29.69 -17.85 47.74
CA LEU A 92 -28.35 -17.42 48.14
C LEU A 92 -28.29 -16.86 49.58
N CYS A 93 -29.38 -16.25 50.07
CA CYS A 93 -29.42 -15.74 51.44
C CYS A 93 -29.41 -16.89 52.45
N THR A 94 -30.21 -17.94 52.24
CA THR A 94 -30.26 -19.07 53.16
C THR A 94 -28.93 -19.85 53.19
N LEU A 95 -28.24 -19.95 52.06
CA LEU A 95 -26.87 -20.48 52.00
C LEU A 95 -25.89 -19.63 52.82
N ARG A 96 -25.87 -18.30 52.60
CA ARG A 96 -25.00 -17.39 53.36
C ARG A 96 -25.30 -17.38 54.85
N MET A 97 -26.57 -17.46 55.23
CA MET A 97 -26.98 -17.57 56.63
C MET A 97 -26.44 -18.85 57.28
N HIS A 98 -26.56 -20.00 56.60
CA HIS A 98 -26.07 -21.29 57.10
C HIS A 98 -24.54 -21.31 57.20
N SER A 99 -23.86 -20.89 56.13
CA SER A 99 -22.40 -20.70 56.05
C SER A 99 -21.90 -19.85 57.24
N CYS A 100 -22.60 -18.74 57.52
CA CYS A 100 -22.18 -17.78 58.56
C CYS A 100 -22.44 -18.28 59.98
N LYS A 101 -23.60 -18.87 60.23
CA LYS A 101 -23.97 -19.41 61.55
C LYS A 101 -23.09 -20.59 61.95
N ASN A 102 -22.74 -21.44 60.98
CA ASN A 102 -21.96 -22.66 61.23
C ASN A 102 -20.45 -22.45 61.07
N LYS A 103 -20.01 -21.25 60.63
CA LYS A 103 -18.60 -20.94 60.32
C LYS A 103 -17.98 -21.91 59.31
N GLU A 104 -18.78 -22.32 58.33
CA GLU A 104 -18.37 -23.22 57.25
C GLU A 104 -18.12 -22.40 55.99
N ASN A 105 -17.07 -22.69 55.22
CA ASN A 105 -16.77 -21.95 53.99
C ASN A 105 -17.56 -22.51 52.80
N ILE A 106 -18.89 -22.42 52.89
CA ILE A 106 -19.80 -22.93 51.87
C ILE A 106 -19.98 -21.84 50.80
N ARG A 107 -19.55 -22.16 49.57
CA ARG A 107 -19.73 -21.29 48.38
C ARG A 107 -20.81 -21.87 47.48
N VAL A 108 -21.33 -21.07 46.57
CA VAL A 108 -22.24 -21.57 45.52
C VAL A 108 -21.41 -22.43 44.57
N LEU A 109 -21.78 -23.70 44.41
CA LEU A 109 -21.22 -24.61 43.42
C LEU A 109 -21.83 -24.32 42.04
N HIS A 110 -23.17 -24.30 41.96
CA HIS A 110 -23.92 -23.89 40.78
C HIS A 110 -25.34 -23.42 41.17
N PRO A 111 -26.02 -22.62 40.32
CA PRO A 111 -27.45 -22.34 40.48
C PRO A 111 -28.28 -23.62 40.24
N GLY A 112 -29.36 -23.82 41.00
CA GLY A 112 -30.18 -25.03 40.99
C GLY A 112 -29.93 -25.95 42.19
N GLU A 113 -30.70 -27.04 42.29
CA GLU A 113 -30.51 -28.08 43.32
C GLU A 113 -29.32 -28.98 42.98
N CYS A 114 -28.65 -29.54 44.00
CA CYS A 114 -27.45 -30.38 43.80
C CYS A 114 -27.73 -31.71 43.08
N ASP A 115 -28.97 -32.19 43.07
CA ASP A 115 -29.38 -33.42 42.38
C ASP A 115 -29.82 -33.19 40.91
N SER A 116 -29.73 -31.94 40.41
CA SER A 116 -29.96 -31.66 39.00
C SER A 116 -28.79 -32.18 38.17
N THR A 117 -29.02 -33.22 37.36
CA THR A 117 -28.05 -33.66 36.35
C THR A 117 -27.75 -32.47 35.43
N ASP A 118 -26.47 -32.09 35.29
CA ASP A 118 -26.06 -30.97 34.45
C ASP A 118 -26.65 -31.12 33.03
N PRO A 119 -27.64 -30.31 32.64
CA PRO A 119 -28.33 -30.47 31.37
C PRO A 119 -27.42 -30.07 30.18
N CYS A 120 -26.24 -29.52 30.44
CA CYS A 120 -25.20 -29.25 29.45
C CYS A 120 -24.19 -30.38 29.26
N LYS A 121 -24.21 -31.43 30.09
CA LYS A 121 -23.23 -32.52 30.06
C LYS A 121 -23.23 -33.28 28.73
N ASP A 122 -24.41 -33.54 28.17
CA ASP A 122 -24.60 -34.33 26.95
C ASP A 122 -25.11 -33.48 25.76
N LYS A 123 -25.24 -32.15 25.93
CA LYS A 123 -25.77 -31.26 24.90
C LYS A 123 -24.66 -30.75 23.99
N VAL A 124 -24.63 -31.23 22.75
CA VAL A 124 -23.74 -30.72 21.69
C VAL A 124 -24.30 -29.42 21.14
N CYS A 125 -23.48 -28.37 21.17
CA CYS A 125 -23.83 -27.06 20.64
C CYS A 125 -23.12 -26.77 19.30
N PRO A 126 -23.70 -25.91 18.44
CA PRO A 126 -23.04 -25.44 17.21
C PRO A 126 -21.68 -24.81 17.49
N VAL A 127 -20.80 -24.77 16.47
CA VAL A 127 -19.42 -24.27 16.61
C VAL A 127 -19.42 -22.84 17.15
N GLY A 128 -18.73 -22.63 18.27
CA GLY A 128 -18.64 -21.33 18.94
C GLY A 128 -19.80 -20.99 19.90
N ALA A 129 -20.88 -21.79 19.94
CA ALA A 129 -21.97 -21.62 20.90
C ALA A 129 -21.63 -22.24 22.26
N ARG A 130 -22.01 -21.56 23.35
CA ARG A 130 -21.89 -22.07 24.71
C ARG A 130 -23.22 -22.69 25.16
N CYS A 131 -23.16 -23.87 25.76
CA CYS A 131 -24.32 -24.44 26.45
C CYS A 131 -24.60 -23.68 27.75
N VAL A 132 -25.85 -23.25 27.95
CA VAL A 132 -26.34 -22.67 29.20
C VAL A 132 -27.60 -23.42 29.65
N PRO A 133 -27.74 -23.77 30.94
CA PRO A 133 -28.98 -24.34 31.46
C PRO A 133 -30.18 -23.42 31.20
N SER A 134 -31.33 -24.02 30.92
CA SER A 134 -32.60 -23.31 30.84
C SER A 134 -32.98 -22.73 32.22
N PRO A 135 -33.75 -21.63 32.28
CA PRO A 135 -34.15 -21.00 33.54
C PRO A 135 -34.89 -21.92 34.52
N ASP A 136 -35.46 -23.01 34.01
CA ASP A 136 -36.17 -24.05 34.77
C ASP A 136 -35.24 -25.13 35.35
N GLY A 137 -33.94 -25.11 35.03
CA GLY A 137 -32.94 -26.08 35.49
C GLY A 137 -33.13 -27.51 34.96
N ARG A 138 -34.05 -27.72 34.00
CA ARG A 138 -34.39 -29.04 33.45
C ARG A 138 -33.92 -29.22 32.01
N GLY A 139 -33.76 -28.13 31.27
CA GLY A 139 -33.22 -28.13 29.92
C GLY A 139 -31.90 -27.38 29.83
N ALA A 140 -31.32 -27.36 28.63
CA ALA A 140 -30.20 -26.49 28.29
C ALA A 140 -30.41 -25.88 26.91
N ASN A 141 -29.79 -24.74 26.63
CA ASN A 141 -29.85 -24.01 25.36
C ASN A 141 -28.43 -23.68 24.89
N CYS A 142 -28.21 -23.69 23.58
CA CYS A 142 -26.96 -23.24 22.98
C CYS A 142 -27.10 -21.76 22.64
N VAL A 143 -26.24 -20.92 23.21
CA VAL A 143 -26.27 -19.48 22.99
C VAL A 143 -24.93 -18.99 22.48
N CYS A 144 -24.96 -18.13 21.47
CA CYS A 144 -23.77 -17.41 21.05
C CYS A 144 -23.34 -16.41 22.14
N PRO A 145 -22.03 -16.22 22.36
CA PRO A 145 -21.54 -15.17 23.25
C PRO A 145 -22.07 -13.79 22.82
N LYS A 146 -22.84 -13.11 23.67
CA LYS A 146 -23.33 -11.75 23.36
C LYS A 146 -22.24 -10.68 23.47
N TYR A 147 -21.33 -10.86 24.43
CA TYR A 147 -20.20 -9.98 24.68
C TYR A 147 -18.97 -10.82 25.00
N CYS A 148 -17.80 -10.35 24.57
CA CYS A 148 -16.52 -10.96 24.89
C CYS A 148 -15.79 -10.10 25.92
N PRO A 149 -15.75 -10.53 27.20
CA PRO A 149 -15.05 -9.79 28.24
C PRO A 149 -13.54 -9.81 28.01
N GLN A 150 -12.90 -8.65 28.14
CA GLN A 150 -11.46 -8.51 28.04
C GLN A 150 -10.82 -8.76 29.41
N TYR A 151 -10.12 -9.88 29.56
CA TYR A 151 -9.52 -10.28 30.83
C TYR A 151 -8.08 -9.76 31.00
N GLY A 152 -7.68 -8.72 30.27
CA GLY A 152 -6.29 -8.22 30.26
C GLY A 152 -5.32 -9.22 29.62
N ASP A 153 -4.22 -9.57 30.32
CA ASP A 153 -3.13 -10.44 29.83
C ASP A 153 -3.45 -11.95 29.84
N HIS A 154 -4.72 -12.33 29.90
CA HIS A 154 -5.12 -13.73 29.85
C HIS A 154 -4.87 -14.34 28.44
N SER A 155 -4.48 -15.62 28.37
CA SER A 155 -4.18 -16.31 27.12
C SER A 155 -5.33 -16.29 26.11
N ALA A 156 -6.57 -16.36 26.61
CA ALA A 156 -7.79 -16.30 25.80
C ALA A 156 -8.11 -14.89 25.24
N SER A 157 -7.44 -13.84 25.71
CA SER A 157 -7.58 -12.45 25.24
C SER A 157 -6.48 -12.06 24.23
N ARG A 158 -5.62 -13.00 23.85
CA ARG A 158 -4.59 -12.80 22.82
C ARG A 158 -5.21 -12.90 21.42
N PRO A 159 -4.75 -12.11 20.44
CA PRO A 159 -5.19 -12.22 19.06
C PRO A 159 -5.00 -13.62 18.48
N VAL A 160 -5.90 -14.02 17.58
CA VAL A 160 -5.83 -15.31 16.87
C VAL A 160 -6.16 -15.13 15.39
N CYS A 161 -5.52 -15.94 14.55
CA CYS A 161 -5.84 -16.08 13.14
C CYS A 161 -6.81 -17.26 12.98
N GLY A 162 -7.98 -17.01 12.40
CA GLY A 162 -8.99 -18.02 12.13
C GLY A 162 -8.66 -18.90 10.92
N THR A 163 -9.31 -20.05 10.80
CA THR A 163 -9.24 -20.92 9.61
C THR A 163 -9.83 -20.27 8.35
N ASP A 164 -10.60 -19.20 8.54
CA ASP A 164 -11.11 -18.31 7.51
C ASP A 164 -10.12 -17.20 7.13
N ASN A 165 -8.84 -17.34 7.51
CA ASN A 165 -7.75 -16.40 7.19
C ASN A 165 -7.96 -14.97 7.72
N LYS A 166 -8.79 -14.80 8.76
CA LYS A 166 -9.09 -13.51 9.38
C LYS A 166 -8.48 -13.35 10.75
N ASP A 167 -8.06 -12.13 11.03
CA ASP A 167 -7.58 -11.71 12.34
C ASP A 167 -8.74 -11.43 13.29
N TYR A 168 -8.73 -12.13 14.41
CA TYR A 168 -9.64 -11.90 15.51
C TYR A 168 -8.88 -11.33 16.69
N ARG A 169 -9.49 -10.31 17.31
CA ARG A 169 -8.96 -9.67 18.52
C ARG A 169 -8.66 -10.67 19.62
N ASP A 170 -9.52 -11.67 19.77
CA ASP A 170 -9.37 -12.76 20.71
C ASP A 170 -10.18 -13.99 20.27
N GLN A 171 -9.99 -15.11 20.98
CA GLN A 171 -10.65 -16.37 20.66
C GLN A 171 -12.18 -16.33 20.91
N CYS A 172 -12.67 -15.43 21.77
CA CYS A 172 -14.11 -15.29 22.01
C CYS A 172 -14.79 -14.61 20.82
N GLU A 173 -14.23 -13.53 20.29
CA GLU A 173 -14.76 -12.82 19.11
C GLU A 173 -14.77 -13.73 17.87
N MET A 174 -13.76 -14.58 17.71
CA MET A 174 -13.73 -15.61 16.68
C MET A 174 -14.91 -16.59 16.83
N ARG A 175 -15.11 -17.15 18.03
CA ARG A 175 -16.19 -18.12 18.31
C ARG A 175 -17.58 -17.48 18.19
N LYS A 176 -17.71 -16.23 18.61
CA LYS A 176 -18.93 -15.44 18.42
C LYS A 176 -19.26 -15.30 16.94
N THR A 177 -18.29 -14.90 16.12
CA THR A 177 -18.45 -14.77 14.67
C THR A 177 -18.82 -16.11 14.01
N ALA A 178 -18.15 -17.20 14.40
CA ALA A 178 -18.46 -18.56 13.95
C ALA A 178 -19.91 -18.94 14.26
N CYS A 179 -20.35 -18.66 15.49
CA CYS A 179 -21.70 -18.96 15.96
C CYS A 179 -22.78 -18.11 15.27
N GLU A 180 -22.55 -16.80 15.09
CA GLU A 180 -23.51 -15.88 14.47
C GLU A 180 -23.69 -16.13 12.97
N LYS A 181 -22.64 -16.57 12.29
CA LYS A 181 -22.64 -16.84 10.85
C LYS A 181 -22.90 -18.32 10.52
N GLU A 182 -23.07 -19.17 11.53
CA GLU A 182 -23.27 -20.62 11.39
C GLU A 182 -22.17 -21.30 10.54
N VAL A 183 -20.91 -20.84 10.70
CA VAL A 183 -19.74 -21.39 10.00
C VAL A 183 -18.72 -21.94 10.98
N GLU A 184 -18.00 -22.98 10.57
CA GLU A 184 -16.93 -23.55 11.37
C GLU A 184 -15.64 -22.73 11.22
N ILE A 185 -15.31 -21.97 12.27
CA ILE A 185 -14.05 -21.21 12.35
C ILE A 185 -13.31 -21.68 13.59
N SER A 186 -12.12 -22.21 13.38
CA SER A 186 -11.23 -22.63 14.47
C SER A 186 -9.95 -21.79 14.45
N VAL A 187 -9.18 -21.86 15.54
CA VAL A 187 -7.89 -21.15 15.60
C VAL A 187 -6.92 -21.87 14.68
N LYS A 188 -6.54 -21.22 13.58
CA LYS A 188 -5.48 -21.68 12.69
C LYS A 188 -4.11 -21.43 13.31
N PHE A 189 -3.93 -20.22 13.84
CA PHE A 189 -2.70 -19.84 14.54
C PHE A 189 -2.96 -18.86 15.69
N HIS A 190 -2.11 -18.90 16.72
CA HIS A 190 -2.10 -17.87 17.77
C HIS A 190 -1.33 -16.63 17.28
N GLY A 191 -1.86 -15.44 17.53
CA GLY A 191 -1.38 -14.17 16.97
C GLY A 191 -2.04 -13.84 15.63
N ALA A 192 -1.50 -12.85 14.93
CA ALA A 192 -2.03 -12.39 13.65
C ALA A 192 -1.85 -13.43 12.51
N CYS A 193 -2.64 -13.28 11.45
CA CYS A 193 -2.58 -14.03 10.21
C CYS A 193 -1.30 -13.71 9.42
N ASP A 194 -0.97 -12.41 9.31
CA ASP A 194 0.35 -11.95 8.84
C ASP A 194 1.14 -11.30 9.99
N PRO A 195 1.99 -12.06 10.71
CA PRO A 195 2.85 -11.49 11.75
C PRO A 195 3.85 -10.45 11.24
N CYS A 196 4.08 -10.38 9.93
CA CYS A 196 4.99 -9.43 9.29
C CYS A 196 4.31 -8.13 8.82
N GLU A 197 2.98 -8.00 8.91
CA GLU A 197 2.25 -6.86 8.34
C GLU A 197 2.71 -5.49 8.88
N ASN A 198 3.05 -5.43 10.18
CA ASN A 198 3.45 -4.19 10.86
C ASN A 198 4.93 -4.16 11.25
N VAL A 199 5.75 -5.06 10.67
CA VAL A 199 7.18 -5.15 10.99
C VAL A 199 7.96 -4.38 9.93
N GLN A 200 8.56 -3.27 10.36
CA GLN A 200 9.44 -2.47 9.51
C GLN A 200 10.87 -2.98 9.66
N CYS A 201 11.35 -3.65 8.61
CA CYS A 201 12.75 -4.03 8.51
C CYS A 201 13.54 -2.93 7.79
N VAL A 202 14.82 -2.77 8.13
CA VAL A 202 15.68 -1.79 7.46
C VAL A 202 16.07 -2.36 6.10
N GLU A 203 15.87 -1.62 5.01
CA GLU A 203 16.31 -2.09 3.69
C GLU A 203 17.80 -2.46 3.72
N PRO A 204 18.21 -3.66 3.23
CA PRO A 204 17.49 -4.58 2.34
C PRO A 204 16.77 -5.77 3.03
N GLU A 205 16.60 -5.72 4.34
CA GLU A 205 15.99 -6.80 5.14
C GLU A 205 14.50 -6.97 4.82
N VAL A 206 14.05 -8.22 4.83
CA VAL A 206 12.64 -8.59 4.67
C VAL A 206 12.17 -9.37 5.88
N CYS A 207 10.95 -9.10 6.33
CA CYS A 207 10.35 -9.85 7.43
C CYS A 207 10.04 -11.29 7.00
N GLN A 208 10.57 -12.24 7.77
CA GLN A 208 10.35 -13.67 7.62
C GLN A 208 9.99 -14.28 8.98
N LEU A 209 9.29 -15.41 8.99
CA LEU A 209 8.97 -16.10 10.23
C LEU A 209 10.09 -17.08 10.63
N ASP A 210 10.39 -17.16 11.92
CA ASP A 210 11.18 -18.25 12.50
C ASP A 210 10.35 -19.54 12.71
N GLU A 211 10.98 -20.58 13.27
CA GLU A 211 10.34 -21.87 13.54
C GLU A 211 9.16 -21.73 14.54
N GLU A 212 9.19 -20.69 15.38
CA GLU A 212 8.13 -20.36 16.34
C GLU A 212 7.07 -19.39 15.79
N ARG A 213 7.06 -19.12 14.47
CA ARG A 213 6.13 -18.19 13.79
C ARG A 213 6.27 -16.74 14.26
N LYS A 214 7.43 -16.33 14.77
CA LYS A 214 7.71 -14.94 15.14
C LYS A 214 8.35 -14.20 13.99
N PRO A 215 7.98 -12.93 13.75
CA PRO A 215 8.60 -12.13 12.71
C PRO A 215 10.04 -11.78 13.08
N VAL A 216 10.96 -12.10 12.17
CA VAL A 216 12.37 -11.77 12.26
C VAL A 216 12.77 -11.10 10.95
N CYS A 217 13.38 -9.92 11.03
CA CYS A 217 14.00 -9.30 9.87
C CYS A 217 15.23 -10.10 9.48
N ARG A 218 15.19 -10.69 8.28
CA ARG A 218 16.28 -11.49 7.71
C ARG A 218 16.65 -10.89 6.36
N CYS A 219 17.72 -11.41 5.76
CA CYS A 219 18.38 -10.92 4.55
C CYS A 219 19.30 -9.71 4.84
N GLY A 220 20.58 -9.99 5.06
CA GLY A 220 21.60 -8.99 5.42
C GLY A 220 22.34 -8.37 4.22
N GLU A 221 22.82 -7.15 4.48
CA GLU A 221 23.71 -6.22 3.77
C GLU A 221 23.35 -5.76 2.35
N THR A 222 23.55 -4.45 2.14
CA THR A 222 23.73 -3.82 0.83
C THR A 222 24.85 -4.55 0.09
N CYS A 223 24.49 -5.32 -0.94
CA CYS A 223 25.47 -6.04 -1.72
C CYS A 223 26.43 -5.07 -2.40
N SER A 224 27.73 -5.40 -2.37
CA SER A 224 28.74 -4.72 -3.19
C SER A 224 28.29 -4.68 -4.66
N LEU A 225 28.59 -3.59 -5.36
CA LEU A 225 28.41 -3.48 -6.82
C LEU A 225 29.48 -4.25 -7.60
N GLU A 226 30.40 -4.92 -6.91
CA GLU A 226 31.42 -5.76 -7.53
C GLU A 226 30.78 -6.90 -8.34
N PHE A 227 31.19 -7.00 -9.60
CA PHE A 227 30.63 -7.93 -10.57
C PHE A 227 31.40 -9.25 -10.57
N THR A 228 31.05 -10.14 -9.64
CA THR A 228 31.58 -11.51 -9.54
C THR A 228 30.44 -12.52 -9.74
N PRO A 229 29.97 -12.74 -10.98
CA PRO A 229 28.70 -13.40 -11.23
C PRO A 229 28.67 -14.85 -10.75
N VAL A 230 27.48 -15.33 -10.38
CA VAL A 230 27.22 -16.73 -10.01
C VAL A 230 25.97 -17.25 -10.72
N CYS A 231 25.98 -18.55 -11.05
CA CYS A 231 24.82 -19.22 -11.62
C CYS A 231 23.99 -19.88 -10.51
N GLY A 232 22.72 -19.52 -10.41
CA GLY A 232 21.77 -20.08 -9.45
C GLY A 232 21.24 -21.45 -9.84
N SER A 233 20.65 -22.14 -8.89
CA SER A 233 19.96 -23.43 -9.09
C SER A 233 18.65 -23.28 -9.85
N ASP A 234 18.17 -22.06 -10.06
CA ASP A 234 17.08 -21.69 -10.97
C ASP A 234 17.57 -21.43 -12.41
N GLY A 235 18.86 -21.58 -12.65
CA GLY A 235 19.50 -21.30 -13.94
C GLY A 235 19.64 -19.81 -14.26
N LYS A 236 19.40 -18.92 -13.29
CA LYS A 236 19.57 -17.48 -13.46
C LYS A 236 20.97 -17.04 -13.08
N THR A 237 21.47 -16.02 -13.78
CA THR A 237 22.75 -15.38 -13.44
C THR A 237 22.51 -14.25 -12.45
N TYR A 238 23.22 -14.27 -11.35
CA TYR A 238 23.22 -13.25 -10.31
C TYR A 238 24.52 -12.45 -10.36
N SER A 239 24.48 -11.14 -10.12
CA SER A 239 25.63 -10.23 -10.25
C SER A 239 26.78 -10.59 -9.31
N ASN A 240 26.44 -11.09 -8.12
CA ASN A 240 27.36 -11.69 -7.16
C ASN A 240 26.65 -12.65 -6.20
N GLU A 241 27.44 -13.39 -5.42
CA GLU A 241 26.94 -14.35 -4.42
C GLU A 241 26.02 -13.68 -3.38
N CYS A 242 26.29 -12.43 -2.99
CA CYS A 242 25.40 -11.65 -2.12
C CYS A 242 24.03 -11.45 -2.77
N SER A 243 23.99 -11.01 -4.04
CA SER A 243 22.75 -10.76 -4.76
C SER A 243 21.90 -12.03 -4.93
N LEU A 244 22.52 -13.20 -5.14
CA LEU A 244 21.82 -14.49 -5.16
C LEU A 244 21.23 -14.83 -3.79
N ARG A 245 22.00 -14.68 -2.71
CA ARG A 245 21.52 -14.97 -1.36
C ARG A 245 20.40 -14.01 -0.95
N GLN A 246 20.51 -12.74 -1.35
CA GLN A 246 19.48 -11.74 -1.14
C GLN A 246 18.21 -12.10 -1.91
N GLU A 247 18.31 -12.56 -3.16
CA GLU A 247 17.15 -13.04 -3.93
C GLU A 247 16.53 -14.30 -3.33
N SER A 248 17.36 -15.28 -2.97
CA SER A 248 16.95 -16.51 -2.28
C SER A 248 16.08 -16.18 -1.06
N CYS A 249 16.50 -15.17 -0.32
CA CYS A 249 15.84 -14.67 0.86
C CYS A 249 14.56 -13.85 0.54
N ARG A 250 14.61 -12.90 -0.40
CA ARG A 250 13.46 -12.06 -0.80
C ARG A 250 12.34 -12.87 -1.46
N ALA A 251 12.68 -13.68 -2.46
CA ALA A 251 11.75 -14.51 -3.20
C ALA A 251 11.30 -15.76 -2.44
N ARG A 252 11.86 -16.01 -1.23
CA ARG A 252 11.61 -17.20 -0.40
C ARG A 252 11.83 -18.51 -1.15
N LYS A 253 12.85 -18.53 -2.02
CA LYS A 253 13.23 -19.70 -2.82
C LYS A 253 14.48 -20.33 -2.23
N ASN A 254 14.63 -21.64 -2.38
CA ASN A 254 15.87 -22.32 -1.99
C ASN A 254 16.90 -22.24 -3.13
N LEU A 255 17.42 -21.03 -3.40
CA LEU A 255 18.42 -20.83 -4.44
C LEU A 255 19.81 -21.23 -3.93
N ARG A 256 20.46 -22.12 -4.67
CA ARG A 256 21.83 -22.59 -4.41
C ARG A 256 22.74 -22.13 -5.53
N ILE A 257 24.01 -21.90 -5.25
CA ILE A 257 25.00 -21.65 -6.31
C ILE A 257 25.35 -22.98 -6.97
N THR A 258 25.10 -23.08 -8.27
CA THR A 258 25.47 -24.25 -9.08
C THR A 258 26.95 -24.17 -9.48
N TYR A 259 27.41 -23.01 -9.97
CA TYR A 259 28.83 -22.72 -10.24
C TYR A 259 29.11 -21.21 -10.22
N ARG A 260 30.39 -20.86 -10.04
CA ARG A 260 30.88 -19.47 -10.10
C ARG A 260 31.10 -19.06 -11.56
N GLY A 261 30.70 -17.84 -11.89
CA GLY A 261 30.61 -17.33 -13.26
C GLY A 261 29.15 -17.07 -13.67
N LYS A 262 28.97 -16.42 -14.82
CA LYS A 262 27.65 -16.33 -15.47
C LYS A 262 27.16 -17.73 -15.81
N CYS A 263 25.85 -17.96 -15.82
CA CYS A 263 25.34 -19.20 -16.39
C CYS A 263 25.87 -19.35 -17.83
N ASN A 264 26.45 -20.52 -18.11
CA ASN A 264 27.33 -20.75 -19.25
C ASN A 264 26.60 -20.48 -20.56
N SER A 265 27.27 -19.79 -21.48
CA SER A 265 26.77 -19.40 -22.80
C SER A 265 26.24 -20.60 -23.57
N GLY A 266 24.92 -20.67 -23.71
CA GLY A 266 24.26 -21.57 -24.65
C GLY A 266 22.81 -21.82 -24.26
N VAL A 267 22.58 -22.58 -23.20
CA VAL A 267 21.22 -22.95 -22.80
C VAL A 267 21.21 -23.12 -21.29
N ASN A 268 20.57 -22.20 -20.58
CA ASN A 268 20.08 -22.52 -19.24
C ASN A 268 19.19 -23.76 -19.43
N PRO A 269 19.49 -24.92 -18.80
CA PRO A 269 18.69 -26.13 -18.97
C PRO A 269 17.20 -25.90 -18.66
N CYS A 270 16.88 -24.93 -17.80
CA CYS A 270 15.52 -24.50 -17.51
C CYS A 270 14.86 -23.66 -18.61
N ASN A 271 15.60 -23.06 -19.54
CA ASN A 271 15.03 -22.35 -20.69
C ASN A 271 14.39 -23.31 -21.70
N SER A 272 14.90 -24.55 -21.80
CA SER A 272 14.35 -25.59 -22.66
C SER A 272 13.31 -26.48 -21.96
N VAL A 273 13.20 -26.38 -20.64
CA VAL A 273 12.32 -27.22 -19.83
C VAL A 273 11.11 -26.40 -19.41
N ILE A 274 9.98 -26.70 -20.04
CA ILE A 274 8.68 -26.13 -19.66
C ILE A 274 8.16 -26.95 -18.49
N CYS A 275 8.22 -26.35 -17.30
CA CYS A 275 7.63 -26.92 -16.10
C CYS A 275 6.12 -26.64 -16.07
N SER A 276 5.33 -27.66 -15.77
CA SER A 276 3.87 -27.60 -15.82
C SER A 276 3.28 -27.52 -14.42
N HIS A 277 2.05 -27.04 -14.31
CA HIS A 277 1.27 -27.12 -13.07
C HIS A 277 1.96 -26.45 -11.86
N GLY A 278 2.56 -25.27 -12.01
CA GLY A 278 3.21 -24.59 -10.86
C GLY A 278 4.50 -25.24 -10.36
N GLN A 279 5.08 -26.18 -11.13
CA GLN A 279 6.44 -26.67 -10.93
C GLN A 279 7.45 -25.56 -11.16
N GLU A 280 8.51 -25.55 -10.35
CA GLU A 280 9.67 -24.70 -10.57
C GLU A 280 10.80 -25.52 -11.19
N CYS A 281 11.47 -24.93 -12.19
CA CYS A 281 12.66 -25.56 -12.73
C CYS A 281 13.84 -25.35 -11.78
N VAL A 282 14.47 -26.45 -11.39
CA VAL A 282 15.68 -26.48 -10.59
C VAL A 282 16.78 -27.26 -11.33
N ILE A 283 18.02 -26.84 -11.14
CA ILE A 283 19.20 -27.49 -11.70
C ILE A 283 19.78 -28.40 -10.62
N SER A 284 19.82 -29.70 -10.91
CA SER A 284 20.42 -30.70 -10.04
C SER A 284 21.93 -30.47 -9.87
N LYS A 285 22.53 -31.12 -8.86
CA LYS A 285 24.00 -31.12 -8.64
C LYS A 285 24.83 -31.61 -9.83
N PHE A 286 24.19 -32.25 -10.82
CA PHE A 286 24.80 -32.75 -12.05
C PHE A 286 24.61 -31.79 -13.25
N GLY A 287 24.01 -30.62 -13.04
CA GLY A 287 23.78 -29.62 -14.10
C GLY A 287 22.56 -29.89 -14.98
N ILE A 288 21.65 -30.79 -14.57
CA ILE A 288 20.46 -31.18 -15.33
C ILE A 288 19.24 -30.42 -14.79
N ALA A 289 18.45 -29.80 -15.67
CA ALA A 289 17.16 -29.20 -15.30
C ALA A 289 16.13 -30.27 -14.95
N GLN A 290 15.44 -30.04 -13.83
CA GLN A 290 14.39 -30.88 -13.31
C GLN A 290 13.25 -29.99 -12.83
N CYS A 291 12.02 -30.36 -13.13
CA CYS A 291 10.85 -29.69 -12.59
C CYS A 291 10.50 -30.29 -11.23
N GLU A 292 10.55 -29.47 -10.18
CA GLU A 292 10.22 -29.88 -8.82
C GLU A 292 9.10 -29.00 -8.27
N CYS A 293 8.31 -29.56 -7.36
CA CYS A 293 7.31 -28.75 -6.67
C CYS A 293 7.98 -27.80 -5.68
N PRO A 294 7.42 -26.60 -5.47
CA PRO A 294 7.85 -25.72 -4.40
C PRO A 294 7.92 -26.46 -3.06
N GLY A 295 8.95 -26.14 -2.25
CA GLY A 295 9.14 -26.71 -0.90
C GLY A 295 8.03 -26.32 0.09
N GLU A 296 8.21 -26.65 1.37
CA GLU A 296 7.25 -26.26 2.41
C GLU A 296 7.13 -24.73 2.47
N CYS A 297 5.90 -24.23 2.52
CA CYS A 297 5.61 -22.81 2.59
C CYS A 297 5.67 -22.31 4.04
N GLN A 298 6.09 -21.05 4.24
CA GLN A 298 6.00 -20.41 5.55
C GLN A 298 4.54 -20.24 5.98
N THR A 299 4.28 -20.26 7.28
CA THR A 299 2.95 -20.10 7.90
C THR A 299 2.49 -18.64 7.98
N VAL A 300 2.81 -17.84 6.95
CA VAL A 300 2.31 -16.49 6.71
C VAL A 300 1.05 -16.57 5.88
N VAL A 301 -0.03 -15.93 6.33
CA VAL A 301 -1.32 -15.92 5.62
C VAL A 301 -1.48 -14.58 4.89
N ARG A 302 -1.29 -14.63 3.57
CA ARG A 302 -1.55 -13.55 2.59
C ARG A 302 -2.42 -14.13 1.48
N PRO A 303 -3.76 -14.13 1.66
CA PRO A 303 -4.63 -14.95 0.85
C PRO A 303 -4.58 -14.54 -0.63
N VAL A 304 -4.66 -15.54 -1.51
CA VAL A 304 -4.79 -15.36 -2.96
C VAL A 304 -5.94 -16.22 -3.47
N CYS A 305 -6.67 -15.72 -4.46
CA CYS A 305 -7.72 -16.47 -5.11
C CYS A 305 -7.14 -17.21 -6.33
N GLY A 306 -7.26 -18.53 -6.35
CA GLY A 306 -6.88 -19.35 -7.48
C GLY A 306 -7.91 -19.30 -8.60
N SER A 307 -7.49 -19.60 -9.83
CA SER A 307 -8.35 -19.69 -11.02
C SER A 307 -9.39 -20.81 -10.93
N ASN A 308 -9.22 -21.72 -9.98
CA ASN A 308 -10.19 -22.76 -9.63
C ASN A 308 -11.28 -22.26 -8.66
N GLY A 309 -11.26 -20.98 -8.27
CA GLY A 309 -12.22 -20.39 -7.34
C GLY A 309 -11.94 -20.72 -5.87
N GLU A 310 -10.80 -21.33 -5.55
CA GLU A 310 -10.40 -21.64 -4.18
C GLU A 310 -9.42 -20.60 -3.63
N THR A 311 -9.55 -20.30 -2.34
CA THR A 311 -8.64 -19.39 -1.63
C THR A 311 -7.47 -20.17 -1.06
N TYR A 312 -6.26 -19.64 -1.24
CA TYR A 312 -5.04 -20.22 -0.71
C TYR A 312 -4.36 -19.24 0.23
N ASP A 313 -3.65 -19.76 1.22
CA ASP A 313 -3.01 -18.95 2.27
C ASP A 313 -1.92 -18.04 1.75
N SER A 314 -1.28 -18.38 0.63
CA SER A 314 -0.30 -17.51 -0.04
C SER A 314 -0.08 -17.97 -1.49
N GLU A 315 0.63 -17.16 -2.27
CA GLU A 315 1.11 -17.53 -3.61
C GLU A 315 1.91 -18.85 -3.62
N CYS A 316 2.81 -19.05 -2.65
CA CYS A 316 3.50 -20.33 -2.46
C CYS A 316 2.53 -21.53 -2.37
N HIS A 317 1.42 -21.38 -1.63
CA HIS A 317 0.43 -22.44 -1.46
C HIS A 317 -0.35 -22.72 -2.75
N VAL A 318 -0.69 -21.70 -3.57
CA VAL A 318 -1.26 -21.91 -4.91
C VAL A 318 -0.32 -22.72 -5.79
N HIS A 319 0.95 -22.29 -5.92
CA HIS A 319 1.90 -22.95 -6.82
C HIS A 319 2.19 -24.38 -6.38
N ARG A 320 2.33 -24.62 -5.07
CA ARG A 320 2.52 -25.96 -4.51
C ARG A 320 1.28 -26.84 -4.72
N ALA A 321 0.07 -26.33 -4.49
CA ALA A 321 -1.16 -27.09 -4.72
C ALA A 321 -1.38 -27.42 -6.20
N SER A 322 -1.14 -26.45 -7.09
CA SER A 322 -1.09 -26.65 -8.54
C SER A 322 -0.14 -27.81 -8.89
N CYS A 323 1.05 -27.84 -8.28
CA CYS A 323 2.07 -28.83 -8.57
C CYS A 323 1.75 -30.22 -8.06
N LEU A 324 1.33 -30.32 -6.79
CA LEU A 324 0.97 -31.59 -6.17
C LEU A 324 -0.29 -32.18 -6.81
N GLY A 325 -1.25 -31.33 -7.18
CA GLY A 325 -2.48 -31.72 -7.86
C GLY A 325 -2.31 -32.01 -9.35
N LYS A 326 -1.17 -31.62 -9.96
CA LYS A 326 -0.94 -31.66 -11.42
C LYS A 326 -2.06 -30.95 -12.20
N THR A 327 -2.57 -29.86 -11.66
CA THR A 327 -3.60 -29.01 -12.25
C THR A 327 -3.02 -27.62 -12.46
N GLU A 328 -3.39 -26.92 -13.53
CA GLU A 328 -2.92 -25.55 -13.76
C GLU A 328 -3.82 -24.56 -12.99
N ILE A 329 -3.34 -24.09 -11.83
CA ILE A 329 -4.05 -23.14 -10.99
C ILE A 329 -3.29 -21.81 -11.04
N LYS A 330 -3.83 -20.84 -11.78
CA LYS A 330 -3.27 -19.49 -11.89
C LYS A 330 -3.82 -18.63 -10.77
N ILE A 331 -3.09 -17.62 -10.32
CA ILE A 331 -3.65 -16.62 -9.40
C ILE A 331 -4.62 -15.76 -10.19
N ALA A 332 -5.89 -15.71 -9.78
CA ALA A 332 -6.91 -14.85 -10.33
C ALA A 332 -6.74 -13.41 -9.83
N TYR A 333 -6.58 -13.25 -8.51
CA TYR A 333 -6.28 -11.98 -7.84
C TYR A 333 -5.76 -12.22 -6.42
N THR A 334 -5.15 -11.21 -5.82
CA THR A 334 -4.77 -11.19 -4.40
C THR A 334 -6.01 -10.97 -3.53
N GLY A 335 -6.20 -11.78 -2.48
CA GLY A 335 -7.36 -11.77 -1.58
C GLY A 335 -8.13 -13.10 -1.55
N GLU A 336 -9.18 -13.17 -0.74
CA GLU A 336 -10.10 -14.32 -0.67
C GLU A 336 -11.00 -14.38 -1.92
N CYS A 337 -11.30 -15.58 -2.42
CA CYS A 337 -12.26 -15.75 -3.50
C CYS A 337 -13.67 -15.32 -3.09
N GLY A 338 -14.40 -14.68 -4.00
CA GLY A 338 -15.83 -14.35 -3.85
C GLY A 338 -16.11 -12.89 -3.47
N ALA A 339 -15.09 -12.07 -3.26
CA ALA A 339 -15.19 -10.62 -3.25
C ALA A 339 -14.53 -10.07 -4.52
N ASN A 340 -15.23 -9.26 -5.30
CA ASN A 340 -14.54 -8.38 -6.24
C ASN A 340 -13.68 -7.44 -5.39
N GLY A 341 -12.40 -7.78 -5.25
CA GLY A 341 -11.47 -7.03 -4.43
C GLY A 341 -11.35 -5.58 -4.91
N PRO A 342 -10.97 -4.64 -4.03
CA PRO A 342 -10.81 -3.23 -4.37
C PRO A 342 -9.84 -2.98 -5.54
N CYS A 343 -8.88 -3.88 -5.79
CA CYS A 343 -7.95 -3.79 -6.92
C CYS A 343 -8.52 -4.35 -8.24
N SER A 344 -9.67 -5.01 -8.26
CA SER A 344 -10.25 -5.62 -9.48
C SER A 344 -10.68 -4.59 -10.54
N HIS A 345 -10.93 -3.34 -10.14
CA HIS A 345 -11.30 -2.24 -11.04
C HIS A 345 -10.41 -1.00 -10.88
N HIS A 346 -9.29 -1.11 -10.15
CA HIS A 346 -8.44 0.02 -9.81
C HIS A 346 -7.09 -0.07 -10.54
N THR A 347 -6.91 0.74 -11.57
CA THR A 347 -5.66 0.83 -12.34
C THR A 347 -4.72 1.86 -11.72
N CYS A 348 -3.50 1.43 -11.42
CA CYS A 348 -2.44 2.31 -10.94
C CYS A 348 -1.64 2.91 -12.11
N GLN A 349 -1.24 4.17 -11.97
CA GLN A 349 -0.44 4.87 -12.99
C GLN A 349 1.06 4.64 -12.78
N LEU A 350 1.86 4.85 -13.83
CA LEU A 350 3.32 4.96 -13.77
C LEU A 350 4.02 3.76 -13.11
N GLY A 351 3.73 2.54 -13.57
CA GLY A 351 4.46 1.33 -13.14
C GLY A 351 4.14 0.85 -11.73
N ALA A 352 3.26 1.52 -10.98
CA ALA A 352 2.79 1.11 -9.67
C ALA A 352 1.85 -0.12 -9.74
N VAL A 353 1.85 -0.92 -8.68
CA VAL A 353 1.01 -2.11 -8.51
C VAL A 353 -0.07 -1.83 -7.46
N CYS A 354 -1.30 -2.27 -7.74
CA CYS A 354 -2.39 -2.16 -6.78
C CYS A 354 -2.28 -3.28 -5.74
N ILE A 355 -2.26 -2.89 -4.46
CA ILE A 355 -2.38 -3.80 -3.32
C ILE A 355 -3.59 -3.42 -2.47
N GLU A 356 -4.22 -4.41 -1.83
CA GLU A 356 -5.27 -4.16 -0.85
C GLU A 356 -4.67 -3.97 0.55
N ARG A 357 -4.96 -2.84 1.20
CA ARG A 357 -4.71 -2.67 2.65
C ARG A 357 -5.99 -2.24 3.33
N ARG A 358 -6.46 -3.03 4.31
CA ARG A 358 -7.69 -2.77 5.09
C ARG A 358 -8.94 -2.54 4.22
N GLY A 359 -9.08 -3.28 3.11
CA GLY A 359 -10.24 -3.16 2.21
C GLY A 359 -10.18 -1.98 1.23
N LEU A 360 -9.06 -1.26 1.12
CA LEU A 360 -8.86 -0.16 0.18
C LEU A 360 -7.78 -0.48 -0.87
N PRO A 361 -7.94 -0.05 -2.13
CA PRO A 361 -6.90 -0.18 -3.15
C PRO A 361 -5.83 0.90 -2.92
N ILE A 362 -4.58 0.47 -2.76
CA ILE A 362 -3.42 1.35 -2.59
C ILE A 362 -2.41 1.04 -3.70
N CYS A 363 -1.98 2.05 -4.44
CA CYS A 363 -0.92 1.92 -5.43
C CYS A 363 0.43 2.06 -4.75
N VAL A 364 1.27 1.02 -4.85
CA VAL A 364 2.65 1.03 -4.33
C VAL A 364 3.62 0.65 -5.44
N CYS A 365 4.88 1.08 -5.33
CA CYS A 365 5.90 0.67 -6.27
C CYS A 365 6.20 -0.84 -6.13
N PRO A 366 6.48 -1.55 -7.24
CA PRO A 366 6.71 -2.99 -7.22
C PRO A 366 8.00 -3.36 -6.47
N GLU A 367 7.96 -4.43 -5.69
CA GLU A 367 9.17 -5.08 -5.20
C GLU A 367 9.77 -5.95 -6.30
N CYS A 368 11.06 -5.78 -6.59
CA CYS A 368 11.69 -6.41 -7.75
C CYS A 368 12.76 -7.43 -7.35
N SER A 369 12.80 -8.52 -8.11
CA SER A 369 13.88 -9.50 -8.05
C SER A 369 15.20 -8.92 -8.53
N ASN A 370 16.30 -9.51 -8.09
CA ASN A 370 17.65 -9.24 -8.55
C ASN A 370 18.06 -10.08 -9.77
N GLU A 371 17.10 -10.77 -10.39
CA GLU A 371 17.30 -11.44 -11.67
C GLU A 371 17.81 -10.47 -12.74
N LEU A 372 18.86 -10.86 -13.46
CA LEU A 372 19.43 -10.07 -14.55
C LEU A 372 18.83 -10.49 -15.89
N ASN A 373 17.74 -9.84 -16.29
CA ASN A 373 17.12 -9.95 -17.61
C ASN A 373 17.06 -8.54 -18.21
N PRO A 374 18.19 -8.02 -18.72
CA PRO A 374 18.32 -6.61 -19.03
C PRO A 374 17.27 -6.16 -20.05
N VAL A 375 16.72 -4.97 -19.85
CA VAL A 375 15.79 -4.32 -20.79
C VAL A 375 16.26 -2.90 -21.10
N CYS A 376 16.03 -2.45 -22.32
CA CYS A 376 16.30 -1.08 -22.71
C CYS A 376 15.04 -0.23 -22.51
N GLY A 377 15.15 0.83 -21.71
CA GLY A 377 14.11 1.83 -21.55
C GLY A 377 14.09 2.83 -22.72
N SER A 378 12.96 3.49 -22.93
CA SER A 378 12.80 4.59 -23.89
C SER A 378 13.62 5.85 -23.57
N ASP A 379 14.18 5.91 -22.37
CA ASP A 379 15.19 6.88 -21.94
C ASP A 379 16.62 6.52 -22.36
N GLY A 380 16.81 5.37 -23.03
CA GLY A 380 18.12 4.87 -23.43
C GLY A 380 18.96 4.35 -22.26
N ILE A 381 18.34 4.05 -21.12
CA ILE A 381 18.98 3.44 -19.95
C ILE A 381 18.69 1.94 -19.93
N SER A 382 19.72 1.15 -19.65
CA SER A 382 19.54 -0.29 -19.44
C SER A 382 19.13 -0.57 -18.00
N TYR A 383 18.00 -1.23 -17.83
CA TYR A 383 17.52 -1.66 -16.53
C TYR A 383 17.84 -3.15 -16.34
N GLY A 384 18.20 -3.53 -15.11
CA GLY A 384 18.58 -4.93 -14.82
C GLY A 384 17.46 -5.94 -15.09
N ASN A 385 16.20 -5.51 -15.04
CA ASN A 385 15.02 -6.24 -15.50
C ASN A 385 13.81 -5.29 -15.70
N GLU A 386 12.74 -5.79 -16.32
CA GLU A 386 11.52 -5.02 -16.56
C GLU A 386 10.87 -4.52 -15.27
N CYS A 387 10.90 -5.30 -14.18
CA CYS A 387 10.39 -4.84 -12.89
C CYS A 387 11.18 -3.62 -12.40
N LYS A 388 12.52 -3.66 -12.47
CA LYS A 388 13.40 -2.56 -12.08
C LYS A 388 13.17 -1.30 -12.93
N LEU A 389 12.80 -1.45 -14.20
CA LEU A 389 12.34 -0.35 -15.03
C LEU A 389 11.05 0.26 -14.47
N ARG A 390 10.01 -0.55 -14.22
CA ARG A 390 8.73 -0.09 -13.66
C ARG A 390 8.88 0.52 -12.26
N LEU A 391 9.75 -0.05 -11.42
CA LEU A 391 10.10 0.50 -10.10
C LEU A 391 10.70 1.89 -10.22
N TRP A 392 11.66 2.07 -11.14
CA TRP A 392 12.28 3.37 -11.37
C TRP A 392 11.26 4.41 -11.85
N VAL A 393 10.39 4.04 -12.80
CA VAL A 393 9.26 4.85 -13.28
C VAL A 393 8.36 5.28 -12.13
N CYS A 394 7.99 4.34 -11.25
CA CYS A 394 7.13 4.60 -10.10
C CYS A 394 7.79 5.53 -9.07
N GLN A 395 9.09 5.35 -8.78
CA GLN A 395 9.82 6.18 -7.81
C GLN A 395 10.10 7.60 -8.31
N HIS A 396 10.37 7.75 -9.60
CA HIS A 396 10.79 9.02 -10.20
C HIS A 396 9.67 9.74 -10.94
N MET A 397 8.48 9.15 -11.01
CA MET A 397 7.30 9.69 -11.70
C MET A 397 7.60 10.09 -13.14
N ARG A 398 8.34 9.22 -13.85
CA ARG A 398 8.74 9.44 -15.25
C ARG A 398 8.09 8.41 -16.16
N ASP A 399 7.61 8.84 -17.32
CA ASP A 399 7.03 7.96 -18.33
C ASP A 399 8.13 7.30 -19.16
N VAL A 400 8.67 6.18 -18.67
CA VAL A 400 9.65 5.36 -19.38
C VAL A 400 9.04 4.00 -19.67
N THR A 401 8.84 3.70 -20.96
CA THR A 401 8.39 2.41 -21.46
C THR A 401 9.56 1.53 -21.89
N MET A 402 9.37 0.21 -21.87
CA MET A 402 10.36 -0.76 -22.38
C MET A 402 10.38 -0.74 -23.91
N LEU A 403 11.57 -0.56 -24.48
CA LEU A 403 11.79 -0.45 -25.92
C LEU A 403 12.13 -1.81 -26.54
N TYR A 404 13.03 -2.58 -25.92
CA TYR A 404 13.33 -3.97 -26.27
C TYR A 404 14.03 -4.73 -25.14
N ASN A 405 14.06 -6.05 -25.25
CA ASN A 405 14.81 -6.94 -24.38
C ASN A 405 16.30 -6.93 -24.72
N GLY A 406 17.17 -6.76 -23.73
CA GLY A 406 18.60 -6.57 -23.86
C GLY A 406 19.09 -5.26 -23.24
N TYR A 407 20.40 -5.10 -23.13
CA TYR A 407 20.97 -3.79 -22.81
C TYR A 407 20.71 -2.82 -23.95
N CYS A 408 20.58 -1.54 -23.65
CA CYS A 408 20.56 -0.51 -24.68
C CYS A 408 21.87 -0.56 -25.48
N ASN A 409 21.75 -0.66 -26.80
CA ASN A 409 22.86 -0.75 -27.75
C ASN A 409 23.55 0.61 -27.95
N GLY A 410 24.23 1.11 -26.93
CA GLY A 410 25.04 2.31 -27.09
C GLY A 410 24.20 3.54 -27.45
N CYS A 411 24.70 4.34 -28.40
CA CYS A 411 24.11 5.62 -28.79
C CYS A 411 23.05 5.54 -29.90
N GLU A 412 22.74 4.36 -30.44
CA GLU A 412 21.77 4.23 -31.54
C GLU A 412 20.35 4.66 -31.16
N ASN A 413 19.99 4.61 -29.87
CA ASN A 413 18.64 4.94 -29.38
C ASN A 413 18.61 5.90 -28.17
N LYS A 414 19.74 6.50 -27.79
CA LYS A 414 19.81 7.41 -26.63
C LYS A 414 19.50 8.86 -27.05
N LYS A 415 18.34 9.38 -26.64
CA LYS A 415 18.01 10.80 -26.80
C LYS A 415 18.72 11.63 -25.73
N CYS A 416 19.76 12.34 -26.13
CA CYS A 416 20.48 13.28 -25.29
C CYS A 416 19.83 14.67 -25.33
N GLU A 417 19.43 15.20 -24.17
CA GLU A 417 18.81 16.52 -24.05
C GLU A 417 19.84 17.66 -24.25
N PHE A 418 19.36 18.88 -24.54
CA PHE A 418 20.19 20.08 -24.67
C PHE A 418 21.33 19.99 -25.70
N PHE A 419 21.10 19.25 -26.79
CA PHE A 419 22.10 19.03 -27.86
C PHE A 419 23.39 18.35 -27.40
N SER A 420 23.34 17.62 -26.28
CA SER A 420 24.45 16.76 -25.87
C SER A 420 24.64 15.61 -26.87
N VAL A 421 25.90 15.19 -27.05
CA VAL A 421 26.30 14.11 -27.94
C VAL A 421 26.51 12.86 -27.09
N CYS A 422 25.93 11.74 -27.51
CA CYS A 422 26.17 10.47 -26.84
C CYS A 422 27.55 9.92 -27.22
N GLU A 423 28.38 9.65 -26.23
CA GLU A 423 29.61 8.86 -26.35
C GLU A 423 29.41 7.52 -25.61
N SER A 424 29.90 6.42 -26.18
CA SER A 424 29.91 5.09 -25.56
C SER A 424 31.34 4.65 -25.28
N ASP A 425 31.57 4.07 -24.09
CA ASP A 425 32.87 3.51 -23.72
C ASP A 425 33.07 2.08 -24.23
N SER A 426 34.26 1.50 -24.00
CA SER A 426 34.60 0.14 -24.43
C SER A 426 33.82 -0.97 -23.71
N GLN A 427 33.06 -0.65 -22.66
CA GLN A 427 32.23 -1.59 -21.90
C GLN A 427 30.74 -1.50 -22.28
N GLY A 428 30.37 -0.53 -23.15
CA GLY A 428 29.00 -0.31 -23.58
C GLY A 428 28.21 0.64 -22.67
N GLU A 429 28.85 1.28 -21.69
CA GLU A 429 28.23 2.39 -20.94
C GLU A 429 28.18 3.64 -21.81
N THR A 430 27.05 4.34 -21.79
CA THR A 430 26.79 5.52 -22.62
C THR A 430 26.65 6.76 -21.77
N GLN A 431 27.32 7.86 -22.16
CA GLN A 431 27.21 9.14 -21.49
C GLN A 431 26.89 10.25 -22.52
N CYS A 432 25.92 11.10 -22.18
CA CYS A 432 25.66 12.32 -22.94
C CYS A 432 26.67 13.38 -22.50
N VAL A 433 27.53 13.83 -23.42
CA VAL A 433 28.57 14.83 -23.17
C VAL A 433 28.36 16.05 -24.05
N CYS A 434 28.78 17.22 -23.56
CA CYS A 434 28.71 18.43 -24.38
C CYS A 434 29.81 18.44 -25.45
N PRO A 435 29.55 19.02 -26.63
CA PRO A 435 30.56 19.18 -27.67
C PRO A 435 31.82 19.87 -27.10
N ARG A 436 32.96 19.20 -27.14
CA ARG A 436 34.22 19.72 -26.55
C ARG A 436 34.81 20.87 -27.37
N SER A 437 34.66 20.82 -28.70
CA SER A 437 35.18 21.81 -29.64
C SER A 437 34.19 22.08 -30.75
N CYS A 438 34.04 23.35 -31.13
CA CYS A 438 33.28 23.74 -32.31
C CYS A 438 34.24 24.29 -33.38
N PRO A 439 34.15 23.82 -34.63
CA PRO A 439 34.89 24.44 -35.71
C PRO A 439 34.35 25.87 -35.96
N ASP A 440 35.23 26.80 -36.33
CA ASP A 440 34.87 28.16 -36.79
C ASP A 440 34.26 28.14 -38.21
N ILE A 441 33.44 27.13 -38.50
CA ILE A 441 32.75 26.95 -39.77
C ILE A 441 31.25 27.08 -39.50
N GLY A 442 30.63 28.12 -40.05
CA GLY A 442 29.20 28.37 -39.88
C GLY A 442 28.84 29.84 -39.99
N THR A 443 27.55 30.11 -40.10
CA THR A 443 27.02 31.48 -40.08
C THR A 443 26.54 31.82 -38.68
N THR A 444 26.72 33.08 -38.28
CA THR A 444 26.15 33.64 -37.06
C THR A 444 24.65 33.33 -36.94
N VAL A 445 24.17 33.02 -35.73
CA VAL A 445 22.77 32.71 -35.44
C VAL A 445 22.28 33.45 -34.20
N CYS A 446 21.00 33.80 -34.18
CA CYS A 446 20.32 34.31 -33.00
C CYS A 446 19.65 33.16 -32.27
N GLY A 447 19.87 33.04 -30.97
CA GLY A 447 19.21 32.04 -30.12
C GLY A 447 17.83 32.49 -29.64
N THR A 448 16.99 31.53 -29.24
CA THR A 448 15.68 31.80 -28.60
C THR A 448 15.81 32.52 -27.26
N ASP A 449 16.99 32.53 -26.68
CA ASP A 449 17.36 33.30 -25.49
C ASP A 449 17.72 34.77 -25.79
N GLY A 450 17.59 35.20 -27.05
CA GLY A 450 17.89 36.57 -27.48
C GLY A 450 19.39 36.87 -27.58
N GLN A 451 20.26 35.86 -27.47
CA GLN A 451 21.71 36.04 -27.60
C GLN A 451 22.21 35.65 -28.99
N THR A 452 23.22 36.37 -29.48
CA THR A 452 23.85 36.09 -30.77
C THR A 452 25.05 35.15 -30.58
N TYR A 453 25.08 34.07 -31.35
CA TYR A 453 26.12 33.04 -31.32
C TYR A 453 26.89 33.03 -32.63
N LYS A 454 28.22 32.84 -32.57
CA LYS A 454 29.11 32.82 -33.74
C LYS A 454 28.66 31.83 -34.83
N ASN A 455 28.13 30.67 -34.41
CA ASN A 455 27.53 29.67 -35.28
C ASN A 455 26.57 28.77 -34.46
N ASP A 456 25.84 27.89 -35.16
CA ASP A 456 24.92 26.91 -34.56
C ASP A 456 25.62 25.94 -33.58
N CYS A 457 26.89 25.57 -33.84
CA CYS A 457 27.64 24.70 -32.93
C CYS A 457 27.87 25.37 -31.57
N GLU A 458 28.30 26.63 -31.56
CA GLU A 458 28.53 27.40 -30.34
C GLU A 458 27.23 27.63 -29.54
N LEU A 459 26.11 27.82 -30.24
CA LEU A 459 24.78 27.88 -29.60
C LEU A 459 24.47 26.54 -28.91
N ARG A 460 24.58 25.41 -29.62
CA ARG A 460 24.29 24.08 -29.08
C ARG A 460 25.22 23.70 -27.93
N LYS A 461 26.49 24.08 -28.01
CA LYS A 461 27.47 23.90 -26.92
C LYS A 461 27.05 24.68 -25.68
N ASN A 462 26.70 25.96 -25.82
CA ASN A 462 26.25 26.79 -24.69
C ASN A 462 24.94 26.26 -24.08
N ALA A 463 24.00 25.83 -24.91
CA ALA A 463 22.76 25.18 -24.49
C ALA A 463 23.04 23.93 -23.64
N CYS A 464 23.97 23.09 -24.08
CA CYS A 464 24.39 21.89 -23.37
C CYS A 464 25.07 22.21 -22.03
N GLU A 465 26.08 23.08 -22.03
CA GLU A 465 26.88 23.40 -20.83
C GLU A 465 26.03 24.03 -19.72
N ARG A 466 25.02 24.83 -20.09
CA ARG A 466 24.12 25.50 -19.16
C ARG A 466 22.84 24.72 -18.87
N LYS A 467 22.60 23.60 -19.56
CA LYS A 467 21.37 22.80 -19.49
C LYS A 467 20.10 23.62 -19.74
N LEU A 468 20.13 24.44 -20.80
CA LEU A 468 19.02 25.32 -21.18
C LEU A 468 18.49 24.93 -22.57
N PRO A 469 17.17 24.95 -22.80
CA PRO A 469 16.56 24.60 -24.08
C PRO A 469 16.65 25.77 -25.08
N ILE A 470 17.88 26.14 -25.47
CA ILE A 470 18.15 27.24 -26.40
C ILE A 470 18.19 26.68 -27.83
N GLN A 471 17.34 27.19 -28.72
CA GLN A 471 17.29 26.79 -30.13
C GLN A 471 17.70 27.96 -31.03
N VAL A 472 18.01 27.68 -32.30
CA VAL A 472 18.23 28.74 -33.30
C VAL A 472 16.88 29.41 -33.60
N ALA A 473 16.75 30.70 -33.27
CA ALA A 473 15.58 31.50 -33.63
C ALA A 473 15.60 31.90 -35.11
N TYR A 474 16.75 32.37 -35.60
CA TYR A 474 17.02 32.67 -37.02
C TYR A 474 18.52 32.84 -37.29
N LYS A 475 18.91 32.81 -38.58
CA LYS A 475 20.30 33.05 -39.02
C LYS A 475 20.60 34.55 -39.03
N GLY A 476 21.74 34.96 -38.44
CA GLY A 476 22.15 36.35 -38.28
C GLY A 476 22.17 36.83 -36.82
N ASN A 477 22.46 38.11 -36.60
CA ASN A 477 22.50 38.70 -35.26
C ASN A 477 21.10 38.98 -34.72
N CYS A 478 20.93 38.89 -33.41
CA CYS A 478 19.65 39.19 -32.75
C CYS A 478 19.20 40.65 -32.91
N ASP A 479 20.13 41.56 -33.19
CA ASP A 479 19.85 42.98 -33.38
C ASP A 479 19.14 43.27 -34.73
N LEU A 480 19.15 42.32 -35.68
CA LEU A 480 18.58 42.51 -37.01
C LEU A 480 17.06 42.72 -37.00
N CYS A 481 16.37 42.19 -36.00
CA CYS A 481 14.92 42.36 -35.83
C CYS A 481 14.56 43.47 -34.83
N GLN A 482 15.55 44.14 -34.26
CA GLN A 482 15.31 45.23 -33.32
C GLN A 482 14.81 46.47 -34.07
N GLY A 483 13.52 46.76 -33.93
CA GLY A 483 12.85 47.89 -34.60
C GLY A 483 12.11 47.54 -35.89
N VAL A 484 12.12 46.28 -36.32
CA VAL A 484 11.36 45.80 -37.47
C VAL A 484 9.90 45.55 -37.04
N LYS A 485 8.96 46.34 -37.56
CA LYS A 485 7.51 46.15 -37.34
C LYS A 485 6.92 45.32 -38.47
N CYS A 486 6.66 44.05 -38.19
CA CYS A 486 6.01 43.15 -39.12
C CYS A 486 4.49 43.28 -39.10
N LYS A 487 3.87 43.00 -40.26
CA LYS A 487 2.40 42.89 -40.42
C LYS A 487 1.87 41.74 -39.55
N GLN A 488 0.60 41.77 -39.12
CA GLN A 488 0.01 40.72 -38.29
C GLN A 488 0.23 39.31 -38.88
N GLY A 489 0.69 38.39 -38.03
CA GLY A 489 1.03 37.01 -38.41
C GLY A 489 2.44 36.84 -39.00
N ALA A 490 3.12 37.90 -39.45
CA ALA A 490 4.54 37.81 -39.85
C ALA A 490 5.46 37.94 -38.63
N ARG A 491 6.46 37.06 -38.56
CA ARG A 491 7.58 37.21 -37.62
C ARG A 491 8.78 37.80 -38.35
N CYS A 492 9.62 38.55 -37.63
CA CYS A 492 10.88 38.99 -38.19
C CYS A 492 11.89 37.85 -38.11
N GLU A 493 12.47 37.49 -39.25
CA GLU A 493 13.63 36.61 -39.35
C GLU A 493 14.75 37.35 -40.09
N ALA A 494 15.91 37.51 -39.44
CA ALA A 494 17.08 38.16 -40.05
C ALA A 494 16.83 39.57 -40.61
N GLY A 495 15.91 40.33 -40.01
CA GLY A 495 15.54 41.68 -40.45
C GLY A 495 14.46 41.74 -41.54
N VAL A 496 13.92 40.59 -41.96
CA VAL A 496 12.85 40.49 -42.95
C VAL A 496 11.61 39.91 -42.30
N CYS A 497 10.45 40.51 -42.57
CA CYS A 497 9.17 39.98 -42.12
C CYS A 497 8.76 38.82 -43.01
N VAL A 498 8.64 37.64 -42.41
CA VAL A 498 8.27 36.40 -43.09
C VAL A 498 7.00 35.83 -42.49
N CYS A 499 6.09 35.40 -43.36
CA CYS A 499 4.88 34.71 -42.97
C CYS A 499 5.19 33.25 -42.59
N PRO A 500 4.45 32.64 -41.66
CA PRO A 500 4.57 31.22 -41.35
C PRO A 500 4.39 30.39 -42.62
N THR A 501 5.38 29.54 -42.95
CA THR A 501 5.33 28.69 -44.15
C THR A 501 4.82 27.28 -43.82
N GLU A 502 5.19 26.76 -42.65
CA GLU A 502 4.80 25.44 -42.15
C GLU A 502 4.15 25.58 -40.78
N CYS A 503 2.87 25.23 -40.68
CA CYS A 503 2.18 25.05 -39.41
C CYS A 503 2.23 23.56 -39.07
N SER A 504 3.37 23.12 -38.53
CA SER A 504 3.62 21.71 -38.25
C SER A 504 2.78 21.23 -37.07
N LEU A 505 1.97 20.19 -37.28
CA LEU A 505 1.29 19.44 -36.23
C LEU A 505 2.36 18.78 -35.34
N SER A 506 2.53 19.26 -34.11
CA SER A 506 3.27 18.47 -33.12
C SER A 506 2.36 17.37 -32.57
N MET A 507 2.88 16.14 -32.46
CA MET A 507 2.12 14.97 -31.99
C MET A 507 1.68 15.05 -30.52
N ASP A 508 2.18 16.04 -29.76
CA ASP A 508 1.98 16.13 -28.32
C ASP A 508 0.95 17.19 -27.90
N THR A 509 0.39 17.96 -28.83
CA THR A 509 -0.76 18.85 -28.57
C THR A 509 -1.67 18.91 -29.80
N PRO A 510 -2.91 18.37 -29.76
CA PRO A 510 -3.88 18.66 -30.80
C PRO A 510 -4.25 20.14 -30.71
N GLU A 511 -3.77 20.97 -31.65
CA GLU A 511 -4.25 22.36 -31.74
C GLU A 511 -5.72 22.33 -32.18
N GLU A 512 -6.58 22.96 -31.38
CA GLU A 512 -8.00 23.05 -31.65
C GLU A 512 -8.25 24.02 -32.83
N PRO A 513 -9.25 23.76 -33.70
CA PRO A 513 -9.63 24.69 -34.77
C PRO A 513 -9.97 26.05 -34.17
N VAL A 514 -9.76 27.14 -34.92
CA VAL A 514 -10.08 28.50 -34.42
C VAL A 514 -11.09 29.19 -35.32
N CYS A 515 -12.06 29.85 -34.70
CA CYS A 515 -12.96 30.75 -35.40
C CYS A 515 -12.35 32.15 -35.43
N ALA A 516 -12.04 32.68 -36.62
CA ALA A 516 -11.44 33.99 -36.78
C ALA A 516 -12.48 35.11 -36.96
N SER A 517 -12.06 36.36 -36.84
CA SER A 517 -12.89 37.56 -36.95
C SER A 517 -13.58 37.77 -38.31
N ASN A 518 -13.17 37.03 -39.34
CA ASN A 518 -13.85 36.97 -40.64
C ASN A 518 -14.91 35.85 -40.72
N MET A 519 -15.25 35.23 -39.58
CA MET A 519 -16.19 34.12 -39.47
C MET A 519 -15.77 32.84 -40.21
N ALA A 520 -14.49 32.72 -40.55
CA ALA A 520 -13.92 31.49 -41.11
C ALA A 520 -13.26 30.65 -40.00
N THR A 521 -13.50 29.34 -40.05
CA THR A 521 -12.79 28.37 -39.22
C THR A 521 -11.44 28.05 -39.86
N TYR A 522 -10.36 28.17 -39.09
CA TYR A 522 -9.03 27.74 -39.50
C TYR A 522 -8.61 26.48 -38.72
N PRO A 523 -7.82 25.58 -39.32
CA PRO A 523 -7.38 24.34 -38.67
C PRO A 523 -6.60 24.57 -37.37
N SER A 524 -5.88 25.69 -37.27
CA SER A 524 -5.25 26.15 -36.04
C SER A 524 -4.98 27.65 -36.07
N GLU A 525 -4.58 28.22 -34.94
CA GLU A 525 -4.20 29.63 -34.85
C GLU A 525 -3.02 29.97 -35.78
N CYS A 526 -2.07 29.05 -35.98
CA CYS A 526 -0.97 29.23 -36.93
C CYS A 526 -1.48 29.37 -38.37
N GLU A 527 -2.40 28.50 -38.80
CA GLU A 527 -2.95 28.57 -40.16
C GLU A 527 -3.79 29.84 -40.37
N MET A 528 -4.51 30.30 -39.35
CA MET A 528 -5.17 31.60 -39.38
C MET A 528 -4.17 32.75 -39.60
N GLN A 529 -3.09 32.79 -38.81
CA GLN A 529 -2.07 33.84 -38.90
C GLN A 529 -1.29 33.79 -40.23
N LYS A 530 -1.04 32.59 -40.77
CA LYS A 530 -0.44 32.38 -42.08
C LYS A 530 -1.30 32.97 -43.20
N GLN A 531 -2.60 32.67 -43.22
CA GLN A 531 -3.52 33.21 -44.23
C GLN A 531 -3.72 34.72 -44.09
N ALA A 532 -3.77 35.24 -42.86
CA ALA A 532 -3.80 36.68 -42.60
C ALA A 532 -2.58 37.41 -43.19
N CYS A 533 -1.40 36.80 -43.03
CA CYS A 533 -0.13 37.33 -43.47
C CYS A 533 0.08 37.27 -44.99
N LEU A 534 -0.38 36.18 -45.64
CA LEU A 534 -0.27 35.97 -47.09
C LEU A 534 -1.31 36.74 -47.92
N ALA A 535 -2.38 37.25 -47.31
CA ALA A 535 -3.41 38.00 -48.00
C ALA A 535 -2.88 39.33 -48.56
N ASP A 536 -3.39 39.72 -49.74
CA ASP A 536 -3.13 41.03 -50.35
C ASP A 536 -4.47 41.73 -50.69
N PRO A 537 -4.84 42.83 -50.01
CA PRO A 537 -4.10 43.46 -48.90
C PRO A 537 -4.09 42.58 -47.64
N PRO A 538 -3.08 42.75 -46.75
CA PRO A 538 -2.95 41.97 -45.51
C PRO A 538 -4.20 42.09 -44.63
N LEU A 539 -4.71 40.95 -44.18
CA LEU A 539 -5.90 40.90 -43.33
C LEU A 539 -5.50 41.00 -41.86
N THR A 540 -6.27 41.75 -41.08
CA THR A 540 -6.14 41.73 -39.62
C THR A 540 -7.16 40.74 -39.08
N LEU A 541 -6.74 39.48 -38.90
CA LEU A 541 -7.56 38.44 -38.30
C LEU A 541 -7.25 38.33 -36.80
N THR A 542 -8.30 38.22 -35.99
CA THR A 542 -8.21 37.93 -34.55
C THR A 542 -9.00 36.68 -34.24
N VAL A 543 -8.57 35.89 -33.26
CA VAL A 543 -9.34 34.72 -32.80
C VAL A 543 -10.58 35.24 -32.06
N LEU A 544 -11.77 34.85 -32.51
CA LEU A 544 -13.01 35.08 -31.78
C LEU A 544 -13.17 34.05 -30.65
N PHE A 545 -12.92 32.77 -30.96
CA PHE A 545 -12.85 31.67 -29.99
C PHE A 545 -12.17 30.43 -30.60
N TYR A 546 -11.74 29.51 -29.75
CA TYR A 546 -11.22 28.18 -30.12
C TYR A 546 -12.41 27.22 -30.30
N GLY A 547 -12.55 26.66 -31.49
CA GLY A 547 -13.67 25.84 -31.97
C GLY A 547 -14.05 26.17 -33.43
N GLU A 548 -15.01 25.44 -34.00
CA GLU A 548 -15.52 25.77 -35.33
C GLU A 548 -16.52 26.93 -35.26
N CYS A 549 -16.46 27.89 -36.20
CA CYS A 549 -17.43 28.99 -36.26
C CYS A 549 -18.90 28.51 -36.34
N LYS A 550 -19.14 27.32 -36.90
CA LYS A 550 -20.48 26.73 -37.10
C LYS A 550 -21.14 26.24 -35.81
N GLU A 551 -20.35 25.95 -34.77
CA GLU A 551 -20.88 25.46 -33.49
C GLU A 551 -21.58 26.57 -32.70
N HIS A 552 -21.16 27.81 -32.90
CA HIS A 552 -21.71 28.98 -32.21
C HIS A 552 -22.58 29.89 -33.09
N PHE A 553 -22.42 29.87 -34.41
CA PHE A 553 -23.23 30.68 -35.33
C PHE A 553 -24.02 29.78 -36.29
N GLY A 554 -25.35 29.74 -36.10
CA GLY A 554 -26.24 28.93 -36.93
C GLY A 554 -26.27 29.37 -38.42
N PRO A 555 -26.78 28.52 -39.33
CA PRO A 555 -26.67 28.70 -40.78
C PRO A 555 -27.34 29.96 -41.36
N GLY A 556 -28.07 30.73 -40.54
CA GLY A 556 -28.72 32.00 -40.92
C GLY A 556 -28.08 33.27 -40.35
N GLN A 557 -27.00 33.19 -39.56
CA GLN A 557 -26.27 34.35 -39.04
C GLN A 557 -25.01 34.69 -39.85
N LEU A 558 -24.41 33.73 -40.58
CA LEU A 558 -23.22 33.95 -41.39
C LEU A 558 -23.43 34.91 -42.57
N SER A 559 -24.65 35.11 -43.04
CA SER A 559 -24.97 35.97 -44.20
C SER A 559 -25.33 37.41 -43.84
N LYS A 560 -25.46 37.76 -42.54
CA LYS A 560 -25.90 39.09 -42.08
C LYS A 560 -24.78 39.96 -41.48
N LEU A 561 -23.55 39.47 -41.45
CA LEU A 561 -22.37 40.16 -40.87
C LEU A 561 -21.22 40.33 -41.86
N THR A 562 -21.39 39.87 -43.11
CA THR A 562 -20.45 40.03 -44.23
C THR A 562 -20.82 41.18 -45.18
N GLU A 563 -21.92 41.90 -44.91
CA GLU A 563 -22.20 43.25 -45.43
C GLU A 563 -21.75 44.29 -44.40
#